data_AF-A0A2W6YBV8-F1
#
_entry.id   AF-A0A2W6YBV8-F1
#
_cell.length_a   1.000
_cell.length_b   1.000
_cell.length_c   1.000
_cell.angle_alpha   90.00
_cell.angle_beta   90.00
_cell.angle_gamma   90.00
#
_symmetry.space_group_name_H-M   'P 1'
#
loop_
_entity.id
_entity.type
_entity.pdbx_description
1 polymer ?
#
loop_
_entity_poly.entity_id
_entity_poly.type
_entity_poly.pdbx_seq_one_letter_code
_entity_poly.pdbx_strand_id
1 'polypeptide(L)'
;MMPRKVSFRGNTLVLNDEAPAGLKAGDRVRYTVHDWHEGEHTLSGEVVSLGRDGRVVRIRISAGIQDDVVQEVPVEALTVVNVVPLKGER
;
A
#
# COMPACT_ATOMS: atom_id res chain seq x y z
N MET A 1 -10.94 -12.29 14.72
CA MET A 1 -11.43 -10.98 14.23
C MET A 1 -11.58 -11.12 12.73
N MET A 2 -12.71 -10.71 12.13
CA MET A 2 -12.86 -10.77 10.67
C MET A 2 -12.09 -9.61 10.04
N PRO A 3 -11.29 -9.84 8.98
CA PRO A 3 -10.56 -8.76 8.31
C PRO A 3 -11.55 -7.77 7.69
N ARG A 4 -11.34 -6.47 7.94
CA ARG A 4 -12.20 -5.41 7.40
C ARG A 4 -11.89 -5.21 5.94
N LYS A 5 -12.91 -5.23 5.07
CA LYS A 5 -12.74 -5.02 3.62
C LYS A 5 -13.40 -3.73 3.19
N VAL A 6 -12.76 -2.99 2.28
CA VAL A 6 -13.30 -1.75 1.70
C VAL A 6 -13.18 -1.74 0.19
N SER A 7 -14.20 -1.25 -0.50
CA SER A 7 -14.12 -1.00 -1.94
C SER A 7 -13.44 0.36 -2.17
N PHE A 8 -12.29 0.35 -2.85
CA PHE A 8 -11.51 1.54 -3.17
C PHE A 8 -11.10 1.52 -4.64
N ARG A 9 -11.52 2.54 -5.40
CA ARG A 9 -11.19 2.71 -6.83
C ARG A 9 -11.47 1.46 -7.68
N GLY A 10 -12.54 0.73 -7.38
CA GLY A 10 -12.93 -0.50 -8.10
C GLY A 10 -12.29 -1.79 -7.58
N ASN A 11 -11.31 -1.70 -6.66
CA ASN A 11 -10.70 -2.85 -6.01
C ASN A 11 -11.31 -3.07 -4.62
N THR A 12 -11.39 -4.33 -4.17
CA THR A 12 -11.70 -4.61 -2.75
C THR A 12 -10.38 -4.75 -2.01
N LEU A 13 -10.10 -3.88 -1.05
CA LEU A 13 -8.88 -3.91 -0.25
C LEU A 13 -9.17 -4.52 1.11
N VAL A 14 -8.21 -5.28 1.63
CA VAL A 14 -8.22 -5.77 3.00
C VAL A 14 -7.47 -4.77 3.88
N LEU A 15 -8.14 -4.31 4.93
CA LEU A 15 -7.59 -3.39 5.92
C LEU A 15 -6.87 -4.16 7.03
N ASN A 16 -5.79 -3.56 7.50
CA ASN A 16 -5.10 -3.97 8.71
C ASN A 16 -5.79 -3.34 9.93
N ASP A 17 -5.57 -3.94 11.09
CA ASP A 17 -6.09 -3.42 12.36
C ASP A 17 -5.41 -2.10 12.77
N GLU A 18 -4.16 -1.92 12.34
CA GLU A 18 -3.36 -0.73 12.60
C GLU A 18 -2.73 -0.22 11.30
N ALA A 19 -2.90 1.08 11.04
CA ALA A 19 -2.22 1.75 9.94
C ALA A 19 -0.76 2.02 10.33
N PRO A 20 0.21 1.84 9.40
CA PRO A 20 1.60 2.13 9.67
C PRO A 20 1.82 3.63 9.92
N ALA A 21 2.44 3.94 11.06
CA ALA A 21 2.85 5.29 11.39
C ALA A 21 4.14 5.68 10.63
N GLY A 22 4.24 6.96 10.24
CA GLY A 22 5.49 7.51 9.71
C GLY A 22 5.86 7.08 8.28
N LEU A 23 4.89 6.63 7.48
CA LEU A 23 5.09 6.35 6.04
C LEU A 23 5.70 7.57 5.33
N LYS A 24 6.65 7.32 4.43
CA LYS A 24 7.25 8.33 3.56
C LYS A 24 7.55 7.80 2.17
N ALA A 25 7.84 8.71 1.25
CA ALA A 25 8.28 8.33 -0.09
C ALA A 25 9.57 7.50 -0.04
N GLY A 26 9.62 6.43 -0.83
CA GLY A 26 10.68 5.43 -0.86
C GLY A 26 10.42 4.21 0.02
N ASP A 27 9.48 4.27 0.98
CA ASP A 27 9.19 3.09 1.81
C ASP A 27 8.58 1.97 0.98
N ARG A 28 8.97 0.74 1.28
CA ARG A 28 8.42 -0.45 0.63
C ARG A 28 7.25 -0.98 1.45
N VAL A 29 6.10 -1.08 0.82
CA VAL A 29 4.83 -1.47 1.44
C VAL A 29 4.22 -2.67 0.72
N ARG A 30 3.38 -3.40 1.44
CA ARG A 30 2.50 -4.44 0.89
C ARG A 30 1.06 -4.19 1.28
N TYR A 31 0.13 -4.69 0.48
CA TYR A 31 -1.30 -4.65 0.78
C TYR A 31 -2.02 -5.81 0.08
N THR A 32 -3.18 -6.18 0.60
CA THR A 32 -3.96 -7.30 0.07
C THR A 32 -5.19 -6.78 -0.67
N VAL A 33 -5.33 -7.22 -1.91
CA VAL A 33 -6.50 -6.99 -2.75
C VAL A 33 -7.31 -8.28 -2.80
N HIS A 34 -8.62 -8.16 -2.71
CA HIS A 34 -9.56 -9.23 -2.97
C HIS A 34 -10.16 -9.03 -4.36
N ASP A 35 -9.76 -9.90 -5.28
CA ASP A 35 -10.35 -10.04 -6.60
C ASP A 35 -11.50 -11.05 -6.53
N TRP A 36 -12.63 -10.73 -7.16
CA TRP A 36 -13.82 -11.58 -7.15
C TRP A 36 -13.65 -12.87 -7.96
N HIS A 37 -12.75 -12.89 -8.93
CA HIS A 37 -12.44 -14.03 -9.78
C HIS A 37 -11.25 -14.84 -9.25
N GLU A 38 -10.21 -14.17 -8.75
CA GLU A 38 -8.94 -14.84 -8.38
C GLU A 38 -8.78 -15.07 -6.86
N GLY A 39 -9.51 -14.33 -6.02
CA GLY A 39 -9.42 -14.41 -4.57
C GLY A 39 -8.53 -13.31 -3.96
N GLU A 40 -7.93 -13.58 -2.78
CA GLU A 40 -7.06 -12.60 -2.12
C GLU A 40 -5.61 -12.70 -2.58
N HIS A 41 -5.05 -11.59 -3.04
CA HIS A 41 -3.67 -11.49 -3.51
C HIS A 41 -2.94 -10.34 -2.82
N THR A 42 -1.67 -10.57 -2.47
CA THR A 42 -0.82 -9.55 -1.86
C THR A 42 0.02 -8.88 -2.92
N LEU A 43 -0.10 -7.57 -3.03
CA LEU A 43 0.74 -6.73 -3.88
C LEU A 43 1.80 -6.04 -3.04
N SER A 44 2.95 -5.78 -3.64
CA SER A 44 4.04 -5.03 -3.02
C SER A 44 4.46 -3.89 -3.94
N GLY A 45 4.81 -2.76 -3.34
CA GLY A 45 5.26 -1.59 -4.08
C GLY A 45 6.02 -0.60 -3.23
N GLU A 46 6.40 0.50 -3.86
CA GLU A 46 7.14 1.60 -3.24
C GLU A 46 6.24 2.83 -3.12
N VAL A 47 6.26 3.49 -1.97
CA VAL A 47 5.53 4.76 -1.78
C VAL A 47 6.20 5.84 -2.61
N VAL A 48 5.47 6.45 -3.53
CA VAL A 48 5.95 7.56 -4.37
C VAL A 48 5.64 8.90 -3.71
N SER A 49 4.45 9.02 -3.12
CA SER A 49 4.02 10.24 -2.44
C SER A 49 2.90 9.96 -1.44
N LEU A 50 2.81 10.80 -0.43
CA LEU A 50 1.70 10.80 0.52
C LEU A 50 0.59 11.72 0.02
N GLY A 51 -0.66 11.31 0.21
CA GLY A 51 -1.82 12.16 0.00
C GLY A 51 -1.82 13.35 0.95
N ARG A 52 -2.52 14.41 0.56
CA ARG A 52 -2.51 15.72 1.25
C ARG A 52 -3.03 15.65 2.71
N ASP A 53 -3.81 14.63 3.01
CA ASP A 53 -4.43 14.35 4.31
C ASP A 53 -3.76 13.18 5.07
N GLY A 54 -2.71 12.57 4.49
CA GLY A 54 -2.01 11.42 5.07
C GLY A 54 -2.83 10.13 5.15
N ARG A 55 -4.05 10.09 4.59
CA ARG A 55 -4.94 8.92 4.65
C ARG A 55 -4.77 7.96 3.48
N VAL A 56 -4.28 8.49 2.37
CA VAL A 56 -4.05 7.75 1.13
C VAL A 56 -2.60 7.98 0.72
N VAL A 57 -1.97 6.97 0.15
CA VAL A 57 -0.64 7.09 -0.43
C VAL A 57 -0.64 6.57 -1.86
N ARG A 58 0.28 7.08 -2.66
CA ARG A 58 0.50 6.61 -4.03
C ARG A 58 1.63 5.62 -4.03
N ILE A 59 1.36 4.41 -4.46
CA ILE A 59 2.29 3.30 -4.49
C ILE A 59 2.59 2.95 -5.93
N ARG A 60 3.87 2.87 -6.27
CA ARG A 60 4.36 2.30 -7.52
C ARG A 60 4.52 0.80 -7.36
N ILE A 61 3.86 0.04 -8.22
CA ILE A 61 3.90 -1.42 -8.27
C ILE A 61 4.70 -1.79 -9.51
N SER A 62 5.91 -2.30 -9.31
CA SER A 62 6.76 -2.77 -10.41
C SER A 62 6.45 -4.24 -10.66
N ALA A 63 5.54 -4.51 -11.59
CA ALA A 63 5.15 -5.87 -11.98
C ALA A 63 6.11 -6.46 -13.02
N GLY A 64 7.42 -6.46 -12.74
CA GLY A 64 8.49 -7.21 -13.43
C GLY A 64 8.74 -6.98 -14.93
N ILE A 65 7.70 -6.88 -15.76
CA ILE A 65 7.73 -6.91 -17.23
C ILE A 65 6.76 -5.87 -17.84
N GLN A 66 5.80 -5.33 -17.08
CA GLN A 66 4.89 -4.25 -17.54
C GLN A 66 5.06 -2.98 -16.71
N ASP A 67 4.74 -1.85 -17.35
CA ASP A 67 4.83 -0.48 -16.86
C ASP A 67 4.57 -0.33 -15.36
N ASP A 68 5.36 0.53 -14.71
CA ASP A 68 5.16 0.93 -13.33
C ASP A 68 3.73 1.47 -13.14
N VAL A 69 2.87 0.71 -12.45
CA VAL A 69 1.51 1.16 -12.14
C VAL A 69 1.55 1.97 -10.86
N VAL A 70 1.04 3.20 -10.91
CA VAL A 70 0.87 4.04 -9.70
C VAL A 70 -0.57 3.93 -9.23
N GLN A 71 -0.75 3.43 -8.01
CA GLN A 71 -2.07 3.23 -7.41
C GLN A 71 -2.21 4.01 -6.11
N GLU A 72 -3.37 4.63 -5.92
CA GLU A 72 -3.78 5.22 -4.64
C GLU A 72 -4.29 4.10 -3.72
N VAL A 73 -3.77 4.03 -2.50
CA VAL A 73 -4.16 3.02 -1.50
C VAL A 73 -4.31 3.69 -0.13
N PRO A 74 -5.40 3.40 0.63
CA PRO A 74 -5.55 3.86 2.01
C PRO A 74 -4.43 3.33 2.90
N VAL A 75 -3.89 4.17 3.79
CA VAL A 75 -2.80 3.77 4.71
C VAL A 75 -3.18 2.58 5.60
N GLU A 76 -4.44 2.50 6.00
CA GLU A 76 -5.00 1.38 6.78
C GLU A 76 -4.92 0.03 6.06
N ALA A 77 -4.81 0.00 4.73
CA ALA A 77 -4.63 -1.24 3.98
C ALA A 77 -3.15 -1.68 3.88
N LEU A 78 -2.21 -0.86 4.35
CA LEU A 78 -0.78 -1.06 4.11
C LEU A 78 -0.07 -1.71 5.28
N THR A 79 0.91 -2.53 4.96
CA THR A 79 1.94 -2.98 5.89
C THR A 79 3.29 -2.55 5.36
N VAL A 80 4.12 -1.91 6.19
CA VAL A 80 5.51 -1.58 5.82
C VAL A 80 6.35 -2.85 5.87
N VAL A 81 7.05 -3.13 4.77
CA VAL A 81 7.93 -4.30 4.62
C VAL A 81 9.38 -3.90 4.79
N ASN A 82 9.75 -2.71 4.32
CA ASN A 82 11.07 -2.15 4.54
C ASN A 82 10.97 -0.63 4.63
N VAL A 83 11.60 -0.06 5.67
CA VAL A 83 11.69 1.38 5.87
C VAL A 83 12.97 1.85 5.23
N VAL A 84 12.89 2.79 4.28
CA VAL A 84 14.10 3.46 3.82
C VAL A 84 14.53 4.41 4.94
N PRO A 85 15.74 4.34 5.51
CA PRO A 85 16.13 5.26 6.57
C PRO A 85 16.05 6.71 6.07
N LEU A 86 15.58 7.62 6.93
CA LEU A 86 15.70 9.05 6.63
C LEU A 86 17.19 9.32 6.44
N LYS A 87 17.55 9.97 5.32
CA LYS A 87 18.94 10.34 5.03
C LYS A 87 19.41 11.33 6.10
N GLY A 88 19.96 10.83 7.22
CA GLY A 88 20.32 11.64 8.38
C GLY A 88 20.37 10.93 9.74
N GLU A 89 19.75 9.76 9.93
CA GLU A 89 19.93 8.99 11.17
C GLU A 89 21.18 8.09 11.06
N ARG A 90 22.24 8.52 11.73
CA ARG A 90 23.42 7.71 12.09
C ARG A 90 23.31 7.26 13.53
#